data_AF-A0A6J1WQA2-F1
#
_entry.id   AF-A0A6J1WQA2-F1
#
_cell.length_a   1.000
_cell.length_b   1.000
_cell.length_c   1.000
_cell.angle_alpha   90.00
_cell.angle_beta   90.00
_cell.angle_gamma   90.00
#
_symmetry.space_group_name_H-M   'P 1'
#
loop_
_entity.id
_entity.type
_entity.pdbx_description
1 polymer ?
#
loop_
_entity_poly.entity_id
_entity_poly.type
_entity_poly.pdbx_seq_one_letter_code
_entity_poly.pdbx_strand_id
1 'polypeptide(L)'
;FFLPSLSEILQAPPTAELEPLTDGQITQTDEQDMGMTYAELSEFGRLRKTQHCGPFSMFQKLVHRWSHKCTPQEVAEKVKHFFRCYAINRHKMTVLTPSYHAETYSPDDNRYDHRPFL
;
A
#
# COMPACT_ATOMS: atom_id res chain seq x y z
N PHE A 1 12.65 29.68 5.44
CA PHE A 1 11.94 29.33 4.19
C PHE A 1 10.45 29.31 4.49
N PHE A 2 9.62 30.04 3.75
CA PHE A 2 8.16 30.04 3.88
C PHE A 2 7.58 29.74 2.51
N LEU A 3 6.85 28.63 2.39
CA LEU A 3 6.26 28.14 1.14
C LEU A 3 4.75 27.95 1.36
N PRO A 4 3.94 29.01 1.21
CA PRO A 4 2.51 28.97 1.54
C PRO A 4 1.73 27.96 0.68
N SER A 5 2.16 27.73 -0.57
CA SER A 5 1.54 26.78 -1.49
C SER A 5 1.53 25.33 -0.97
N LEU A 6 2.42 24.97 -0.02
CA LEU A 6 2.38 23.63 0.60
C LEU A 6 1.10 23.42 1.41
N SER A 7 0.54 24.48 1.99
CA SER A 7 -0.71 24.38 2.76
C SER A 7 -1.88 24.02 1.85
N GLU A 8 -1.93 24.61 0.65
CA GLU A 8 -2.98 24.32 -0.34
C GLU A 8 -2.87 22.87 -0.83
N ILE A 9 -1.65 22.40 -1.12
CA ILE A 9 -1.40 21.02 -1.58
C ILE A 9 -1.79 19.99 -0.51
N LEU A 10 -1.43 20.23 0.76
CA LEU A 10 -1.75 19.31 1.86
C LEU A 10 -3.26 19.24 2.16
N GLN A 11 -4.00 20.30 1.86
CA GLN A 11 -5.45 20.37 2.07
C GLN A 11 -6.26 19.83 0.88
N ALA A 12 -5.63 19.66 -0.28
CA ALA A 12 -6.29 19.13 -1.46
C ALA A 12 -6.63 17.63 -1.29
N PRO A 13 -7.76 17.16 -1.85
CA PRO A 13 -8.11 15.75 -1.81
C PRO A 13 -7.15 14.90 -2.67
N PRO A 14 -6.69 13.73 -2.19
CA PRO A 14 -5.80 12.85 -2.95
C PRO A 14 -6.58 12.04 -3.99
N THR A 15 -6.81 12.63 -5.16
CA THR A 15 -7.54 12.03 -6.28
C THR A 15 -6.75 12.12 -7.58
N ALA A 16 -6.91 11.12 -8.45
CA ALA A 16 -6.41 11.17 -9.83
C ALA A 16 -7.53 11.68 -10.75
N GLU A 17 -7.35 12.85 -11.36
CA GLU A 17 -8.32 13.47 -12.29
C GLU A 17 -8.27 12.85 -13.69
N LEU A 18 -8.40 11.52 -13.78
CA LEU A 18 -8.29 10.76 -15.03
C LEU A 18 -9.63 10.25 -15.57
N GLU A 19 -10.68 10.29 -14.76
CA GLU A 19 -12.04 9.84 -15.10
C GLU A 19 -13.04 11.00 -15.07
N PRO A 20 -14.11 10.95 -15.89
CA PRO A 20 -15.12 12.00 -15.88
C PRO A 20 -15.85 12.06 -14.53
N LEU A 21 -16.08 13.29 -14.05
CA LEU A 21 -16.81 13.53 -12.80
C LEU A 21 -18.27 13.11 -12.96
N THR A 22 -18.79 12.36 -11.98
CA THR A 22 -20.23 12.08 -11.90
C THR A 22 -20.89 13.23 -11.14
N ASP A 23 -21.84 13.93 -11.76
CA ASP A 23 -22.55 15.08 -11.16
C ASP A 23 -21.62 16.19 -10.61
N GLY A 24 -20.42 16.33 -11.19
CA GLY A 24 -19.43 17.32 -10.77
C GLY A 24 -18.73 16.99 -9.44
N GLN A 25 -18.92 15.79 -8.89
CA GLN A 25 -18.27 15.33 -7.66
C GLN A 25 -17.05 14.47 -7.97
N ILE A 26 -16.00 14.64 -7.17
CA ILE A 26 -14.82 13.76 -7.18
C ILE A 26 -15.27 12.38 -6.75
N THR A 27 -15.09 11.39 -7.63
CA THR A 27 -15.72 10.09 -7.50
C THR A 27 -14.94 9.14 -6.59
N GLN A 28 -13.61 9.30 -6.44
CA GLN A 28 -12.78 8.29 -5.75
C GLN A 28 -11.45 8.85 -5.21
N THR A 29 -11.09 8.48 -3.99
CA THR A 29 -9.74 8.70 -3.41
C THR A 29 -8.81 7.52 -3.71
N ASP A 30 -7.50 7.76 -3.67
CA ASP A 30 -6.48 6.72 -3.87
C ASP A 30 -6.58 5.53 -2.88
N GLU A 31 -6.83 5.78 -1.60
CA GLU A 31 -7.01 4.72 -0.59
C GLU A 31 -8.27 3.87 -0.86
N GLN A 32 -9.33 4.49 -1.37
CA GLN A 32 -10.56 3.78 -1.78
C GLN A 32 -10.28 2.88 -2.99
N ASP A 33 -9.53 3.39 -3.98
CA ASP A 33 -9.13 2.60 -5.16
C ASP A 33 -8.26 1.40 -4.78
N MET A 34 -7.28 1.63 -3.89
CA MET A 34 -6.38 0.58 -3.41
C MET A 34 -7.08 -0.46 -2.52
N GLY A 35 -8.26 -0.16 -1.98
CA GLY A 35 -8.97 -1.03 -1.03
C GLY A 35 -8.27 -1.17 0.32
N MET A 36 -7.33 -0.28 0.64
CA MET A 36 -6.59 -0.22 1.90
C MET A 36 -5.97 1.15 2.13
N THR A 37 -5.82 1.53 3.40
CA THR A 37 -5.19 2.80 3.78
C THR A 37 -3.67 2.75 3.64
N TYR A 38 -3.02 3.91 3.49
CA TYR A 38 -1.55 4.04 3.53
C TYR A 38 -0.95 3.54 4.86
N ALA A 39 -1.68 3.70 5.97
CA ALA A 39 -1.26 3.19 7.27
C ALA A 39 -1.20 1.65 7.28
N GLU A 40 -2.25 0.99 6.77
CA GLU A 40 -2.29 -0.46 6.61
C GLU A 40 -1.20 -0.93 5.64
N LEU A 41 -1.06 -0.26 4.48
CA LEU A 41 -0.07 -0.59 3.47
C LEU A 41 1.37 -0.53 4.02
N SER A 42 1.67 0.49 4.81
CA SER A 42 2.97 0.65 5.48
C SER A 42 3.23 -0.49 6.49
N GLU A 43 2.21 -0.92 7.23
CA GLU A 43 2.31 -2.06 8.14
C GLU A 43 2.52 -3.38 7.38
N PHE A 44 1.76 -3.64 6.31
CA PHE A 44 1.95 -4.81 5.45
C PHE A 44 3.35 -4.84 4.84
N GLY A 45 3.85 -3.71 4.35
CA GLY A 45 5.20 -3.57 3.78
C GLY A 45 6.30 -3.99 4.76
N ARG A 46 6.26 -3.46 5.98
CA ARG A 46 7.19 -3.83 7.06
C ARG A 46 7.08 -5.29 7.46
N LEU A 47 5.86 -5.81 7.61
CA LEU A 47 5.64 -7.23 7.95
C LEU A 47 6.21 -8.15 6.86
N ARG A 48 5.94 -7.85 5.60
CA ARG A 48 6.42 -8.65 4.45
C ARG A 48 7.95 -8.63 4.33
N LYS A 49 8.56 -7.43 4.34
CA LYS A 49 9.98 -7.28 4.01
C LYS A 49 10.89 -7.43 5.23
N THR A 50 10.64 -6.68 6.30
CA THR A 50 11.52 -6.63 7.48
C THR A 50 11.26 -7.80 8.42
N GLN A 51 10.00 -8.21 8.60
CA GLN A 51 9.65 -9.34 9.48
C GLN A 51 9.46 -10.66 8.73
N HIS A 52 9.76 -10.70 7.43
CA HIS A 52 9.71 -11.89 6.58
C HIS A 52 8.38 -12.66 6.65
N CYS A 53 7.27 -11.93 6.83
CA CYS A 53 5.95 -12.55 6.96
C CYS A 53 5.35 -12.85 5.59
N GLY A 54 5.05 -14.12 5.33
CA GLY A 54 4.14 -14.53 4.26
C GLY A 54 2.67 -14.32 4.65
N PRO A 55 1.71 -14.74 3.82
CA PRO A 55 0.29 -14.49 4.06
C PRO A 55 -0.20 -14.99 5.42
N PHE A 56 0.12 -16.24 5.76
CA PHE A 56 -0.34 -16.85 7.01
C PHE A 56 0.30 -16.23 8.25
N SER A 57 1.62 -16.03 8.24
CA SER A 57 2.31 -15.42 9.39
C SER A 57 1.97 -13.94 9.58
N MET A 58 1.67 -13.22 8.50
CA MET A 58 1.13 -11.86 8.57
C MET A 58 -0.25 -11.85 9.22
N PHE A 59 -1.15 -12.75 8.79
CA PHE A 59 -2.47 -12.90 9.40
C PHE A 59 -2.39 -13.20 10.90
N GLN A 60 -1.55 -14.16 11.31
CA GLN A 60 -1.38 -14.51 12.73
C GLN A 60 -0.89 -13.32 13.58
N LYS A 61 -0.03 -12.45 13.04
CA LYS A 61 0.42 -11.26 13.77
C LYS A 61 -0.66 -10.20 13.85
N LEU A 62 -1.34 -9.96 12.74
CA LEU A 62 -2.34 -8.90 12.64
C LEU A 62 -3.62 -9.21 13.40
N VAL A 63 -4.04 -10.48 13.47
CA VAL A 63 -5.26 -10.85 14.21
C VAL A 63 -5.14 -10.51 15.70
N HIS A 64 -3.94 -10.65 16.26
CA HIS A 64 -3.68 -10.22 17.64
C HIS A 64 -3.54 -8.70 17.76
N ARG A 65 -2.80 -8.06 16.84
CA ARG A 65 -2.52 -6.62 16.90
C ARG A 65 -3.77 -5.76 16.64
N TRP A 66 -4.63 -6.19 15.73
CA TRP A 66 -5.86 -5.50 15.35
C TRP A 66 -7.10 -6.08 16.03
N SER A 67 -6.92 -6.90 17.08
CA SER A 67 -8.02 -7.53 17.85
C SER A 67 -9.09 -6.56 18.37
N HIS A 68 -8.72 -5.29 18.57
CA HIS A 68 -9.62 -4.22 19.03
C HIS A 68 -10.32 -3.46 17.88
N LYS A 69 -9.92 -3.67 16.62
CA LYS A 69 -10.41 -2.94 15.44
C LYS A 69 -11.06 -3.83 14.39
N CYS A 70 -10.61 -5.08 14.28
CA CYS A 70 -11.02 -5.99 13.22
C CYS A 70 -11.26 -7.39 13.79
N THR A 71 -12.26 -8.06 13.25
CA THR A 71 -12.48 -9.49 13.43
C THR A 71 -11.42 -10.31 12.69
N PRO A 72 -11.16 -11.57 13.10
CA PRO A 72 -10.26 -12.46 12.37
C PRO A 72 -10.62 -12.59 10.88
N GLN A 73 -11.91 -12.59 10.54
CA GLN A 73 -12.34 -12.68 9.14
C GLN A 73 -11.93 -11.44 8.34
N GLU A 74 -12.12 -10.24 8.88
CA GLU A 74 -11.71 -8.99 8.21
C GLU A 74 -10.20 -8.90 8.03
N VAL A 75 -9.42 -9.32 9.04
CA VAL A 75 -7.94 -9.37 8.91
C VAL A 75 -7.55 -10.34 7.80
N ALA A 76 -8.18 -11.51 7.72
CA ALA A 76 -7.91 -12.47 6.65
C ALA A 76 -8.21 -11.91 5.27
N GLU A 77 -9.35 -11.22 5.08
CA GLU A 77 -9.70 -10.60 3.80
C GLU A 77 -8.72 -9.49 3.42
N LYS A 78 -8.30 -8.64 4.37
CA LYS A 78 -7.29 -7.60 4.13
C LYS A 78 -5.93 -8.18 3.71
N VAL A 79 -5.47 -9.23 4.40
CA VAL A 79 -4.19 -9.89 4.07
C VAL A 79 -4.26 -10.57 2.71
N LYS A 80 -5.36 -11.27 2.38
CA LYS A 80 -5.57 -11.86 1.06
C LYS A 80 -5.57 -10.79 -0.03
N HIS A 81 -6.28 -9.69 0.19
CA HIS A 81 -6.35 -8.58 -0.75
C HIS A 81 -4.97 -7.98 -1.02
N PHE A 82 -4.19 -7.69 0.03
CA PHE A 82 -2.81 -7.23 -0.09
C PHE A 82 -1.93 -8.17 -0.93
N PHE A 83 -1.89 -9.47 -0.60
CA PHE A 83 -1.03 -10.41 -1.32
C PHE A 83 -1.48 -10.66 -2.76
N ARG A 84 -2.80 -10.61 -3.03
CA ARG A 84 -3.33 -10.70 -4.40
C ARG A 84 -2.87 -9.51 -5.24
N CYS A 85 -3.07 -8.29 -4.75
CA CYS A 85 -2.67 -7.07 -5.44
C CYS A 85 -1.15 -6.99 -5.61
N TYR A 86 -0.39 -7.38 -4.58
CA TYR A 86 1.06 -7.48 -4.63
C TYR A 86 1.53 -8.45 -5.72
N ALA A 87 0.97 -9.67 -5.78
CA ALA A 87 1.41 -10.68 -6.73
C ALA A 87 1.10 -10.28 -8.18
N ILE A 88 -0.14 -9.87 -8.48
CA ILE A 88 -0.57 -9.50 -9.84
C ILE A 88 0.25 -8.32 -10.37
N ASN A 89 0.61 -7.36 -9.51
CA ASN A 89 1.35 -6.17 -9.91
C ASN A 89 2.88 -6.33 -9.80
N ARG A 90 3.41 -7.47 -9.35
CA ARG A 90 4.85 -7.59 -9.06
C ARG A 90 5.73 -7.39 -10.29
N HIS A 91 5.24 -7.79 -11.47
CA HIS A 91 5.92 -7.54 -12.74
C HIS A 91 6.23 -6.06 -12.99
N LYS A 92 5.45 -5.11 -12.44
CA LYS A 92 5.72 -3.67 -12.57
C LYS A 92 7.04 -3.27 -11.90
N MET A 93 7.49 -4.04 -10.91
CA MET A 93 8.72 -3.75 -10.16
C MET A 93 9.99 -4.10 -10.92
N THR A 94 9.91 -4.95 -11.97
CA THR A 94 11.10 -5.33 -12.76
C THR A 94 11.52 -4.21 -13.72
N VAL A 95 10.59 -3.32 -14.07
CA VAL A 95 10.79 -2.18 -14.99
C VAL A 95 10.66 -0.82 -14.31
N LEU A 96 10.46 -0.79 -12.98
CA LEU A 96 10.33 0.46 -12.23
C LEU A 96 11.63 1.26 -12.28
N THR A 97 11.51 2.58 -12.41
CA THR A 97 12.66 3.50 -12.41
C THR A 97 13.48 3.34 -11.13
N PRO A 98 14.82 3.29 -11.21
CA PRO A 98 15.68 3.29 -10.03
C PRO A 98 15.37 4.49 -9.12
N SER A 99 15.30 4.25 -7.82
CA SER A 99 14.94 5.26 -6.82
C SER A 99 15.97 5.33 -5.69
N TYR A 100 16.00 6.46 -4.98
CA TYR A 100 16.84 6.64 -3.80
C TYR A 100 16.40 5.67 -2.69
N HIS A 101 17.36 4.97 -2.09
CA HIS A 101 17.08 4.06 -0.99
C HIS A 101 16.93 4.82 0.32
N ALA A 102 15.68 4.95 0.81
CA ALA A 102 15.37 5.63 2.07
C ALA A 102 14.80 4.68 3.16
N GLU A 103 14.19 3.56 2.76
CA GLU A 103 13.42 2.70 3.66
C GLU A 103 13.85 1.24 3.60
N THR A 104 13.94 0.59 4.78
CA THR A 104 14.36 -0.82 4.91
C THR A 104 13.32 -1.83 4.45
N TYR A 105 12.14 -1.38 4.05
CA TYR A 105 11.08 -2.24 3.50
C TYR A 105 10.83 -2.03 2.01
N SER A 106 11.79 -1.39 1.31
CA SER A 106 11.69 -1.13 -0.14
C SER A 106 11.37 -2.41 -0.95
N PRO A 107 10.45 -2.32 -1.92
CA PRO A 107 10.12 -3.42 -2.82
C PRO A 107 11.02 -3.49 -4.07
N ASP A 108 12.07 -2.67 -4.18
CA ASP A 108 12.96 -2.61 -5.36
C ASP A 108 13.52 -3.98 -5.75
N ASP A 109 13.22 -4.43 -6.98
CA ASP A 109 13.61 -5.77 -7.45
C ASP A 109 15.06 -5.84 -7.93
N ASN A 110 15.66 -4.71 -8.32
CA ASN A 110 16.98 -4.66 -8.95
C ASN A 110 18.15 -4.85 -7.98
N ARG A 111 17.98 -4.45 -6.72
CA ARG A 111 19.08 -4.41 -5.74
C ARG A 111 18.70 -4.89 -4.35
N TYR A 112 17.43 -4.83 -3.94
CA TYR A 112 17.08 -4.96 -2.52
C TYR A 112 16.11 -6.10 -2.21
N ASP A 113 15.14 -6.38 -3.07
CA ASP A 113 14.07 -7.34 -2.83
C ASP A 113 13.82 -8.23 -4.05
N HIS A 114 14.78 -9.09 -4.36
CA HIS A 114 14.64 -10.07 -5.44
C HIS A 114 13.51 -11.06 -5.17
N ARG A 115 12.50 -11.10 -6.05
CA ARG A 115 11.31 -11.95 -5.90
C ARG A 115 10.83 -12.50 -7.25
N PRO A 116 10.06 -13.62 -7.25
CA PRO A 116 9.31 -14.04 -8.43
C PRO A 116 8.31 -12.97 -8.88
N PHE A 117 7.97 -12.98 -10.17
CA PHE A 117 7.09 -11.99 -10.78
C PHE A 117 6.06 -12.57 -11.79
N LEU A 118 5.91 -13.90 -11.85
CA LEU A 118 4.95 -14.62 -12.72
C LEU A 118 3.92 -15.40 -11.89
#